data_AF-A0A497ELU5-F1
#
_entry.id   AF-A0A497ELU5-F1
#
_cell.length_a   1.000
_cell.length_b   1.000
_cell.length_c   1.000
_cell.angle_alpha   90.00
_cell.angle_beta   90.00
_cell.angle_gamma   90.00
#
_symmetry.space_group_name_H-M   'P 1'
#
loop_
_entity.id
_entity.type
_entity.pdbx_description
1 polymer ?
#
loop_
_entity_poly.entity_id
_entity_poly.type
_entity_poly.pdbx_seq_one_letter_code
_entity_poly.pdbx_strand_id
1 'polypeptide(L)'
;MFVDVGRREFWVEEFDRGDLFGPVDWGLYCHLERFRSFEVPVDDGRNALCFGMGKLAWSELSGTRRMVFTFRSPLWGGFFLSTMGGACYVFRRVGVDFVAVVGKSDVPLVLMFKGKGDGGVEVRFEEVAFDKLVSVFKGFRGFVGFPAFARFIAEEFCGWFGSSPFSIAAVGPAAVFTNLGAIAVYASKSAVLDGAPISFAARGAPGSAMYRAHGVVGLVFGGDYVKAPRFPKADLSNVSVIDDVFNRLAGKRFADVAYHATTKYRFDPSTNSGGTFGNNYAYYDGLNPCFNWCSASWSSEERKRFFEEVINRHFVAPFNEEVIAKKSWRPCLEPCPAVCKKMYGEHKVDYEPYAASAANVGVLDFKAAVEVLSLVDAMGFDAIEFGNTAAWIFELLYRGLLKPEEL
;
A
#
# COMPACT_ATOMS: atom_id res chain seq x y z
N MET A 1 20.40 0.59 -5.87
CA MET A 1 20.90 -0.50 -5.01
C MET A 1 20.32 -1.81 -5.52
N PHE A 2 21.13 -2.85 -5.57
CA PHE A 2 20.71 -4.19 -5.94
C PHE A 2 20.92 -5.12 -4.76
N VAL A 3 19.99 -6.06 -4.59
CA VAL A 3 20.00 -7.04 -3.49
C VAL A 3 19.78 -8.40 -4.11
N ASP A 4 20.82 -9.24 -4.11
CA ASP A 4 20.70 -10.64 -4.50
C ASP A 4 20.43 -11.47 -3.25
N VAL A 5 19.17 -11.90 -3.11
CA VAL A 5 18.76 -12.68 -1.95
C VAL A 5 19.24 -14.10 -2.02
N GLY A 6 19.51 -14.68 -3.20
CA GLY A 6 20.07 -16.02 -3.30
C GLY A 6 21.50 -16.09 -2.77
N ARG A 7 22.26 -15.01 -2.99
CA ARG A 7 23.66 -14.88 -2.55
C ARG A 7 23.86 -14.17 -1.23
N ARG A 8 22.81 -13.52 -0.68
CA ARG A 8 22.89 -12.65 0.50
C ARG A 8 23.88 -11.49 0.32
N GLU A 9 23.92 -10.96 -0.90
CA GLU A 9 24.80 -9.88 -1.29
C GLU A 9 23.99 -8.65 -1.68
N PHE A 10 24.54 -7.46 -1.44
CA PHE A 10 24.00 -6.22 -1.97
C PHE A 10 25.14 -5.33 -2.46
N TRP A 11 24.81 -4.46 -3.40
CA TRP A 11 25.74 -3.43 -3.86
C TRP A 11 24.97 -2.19 -4.31
N VAL A 12 25.68 -1.06 -4.33
CA VAL A 12 25.15 0.24 -4.73
C VAL A 12 25.86 0.66 -6.00
N GLU A 13 25.09 0.99 -7.03
CA GLU A 13 25.57 1.57 -8.28
C GLU A 13 24.95 2.97 -8.41
N GLU A 14 25.75 3.93 -8.89
CA GLU A 14 25.25 5.22 -9.34
C GLU A 14 24.95 5.14 -10.84
N PHE A 15 23.82 5.71 -11.24
CA PHE A 15 23.39 5.76 -12.63
C PHE A 15 23.31 7.20 -13.10
N ASP A 16 24.09 7.54 -14.13
CA ASP A 16 23.93 8.77 -14.89
C ASP A 16 23.23 8.47 -16.22
N ARG A 17 21.91 8.25 -16.14
CA ARG A 17 21.04 8.01 -17.29
C ARG A 17 19.89 9.01 -17.30
N GLY A 18 19.85 9.87 -18.32
CA GLY A 18 18.86 10.93 -18.45
C GLY A 18 17.43 10.44 -18.63
N ASP A 19 17.25 9.21 -19.10
CA ASP A 19 15.95 8.58 -19.33
C ASP A 19 15.38 7.85 -18.10
N LEU A 20 16.19 7.65 -17.05
CA LEU A 20 15.75 7.08 -15.78
C LEU A 20 15.28 8.21 -14.84
N PHE A 21 14.03 8.62 -14.99
CA PHE A 21 13.49 9.77 -14.26
C PHE A 21 12.92 9.39 -12.88
N GLY A 22 12.29 8.23 -12.77
CA GLY A 22 11.66 7.78 -11.55
C GLY A 22 11.61 6.26 -11.38
N PRO A 23 10.88 5.78 -10.35
CA PRO A 23 10.86 4.36 -10.01
C PRO A 23 10.21 3.48 -11.08
N VAL A 24 9.34 4.04 -11.94
CA VAL A 24 8.73 3.30 -13.06
C VAL A 24 9.74 3.07 -14.18
N ASP A 25 10.47 4.11 -14.60
CA ASP A 25 11.51 3.99 -15.64
C ASP A 25 12.63 3.07 -15.18
N TRP A 26 13.03 3.17 -13.91
CA TRP A 26 13.97 2.25 -13.27
C TRP A 26 13.46 0.81 -13.29
N GLY A 27 12.19 0.60 -12.95
CA GLY A 27 11.54 -0.71 -13.02
C GLY A 27 11.53 -1.29 -14.43
N LEU A 28 11.23 -0.47 -15.44
CA LEU A 28 11.25 -0.87 -16.85
C LEU A 28 12.66 -1.23 -17.31
N TYR A 29 13.68 -0.44 -16.94
CA TYR A 29 15.07 -0.77 -17.20
C TYR A 29 15.45 -2.14 -16.60
N CYS A 30 15.05 -2.38 -15.35
CA CYS A 30 15.28 -3.66 -14.70
C CYS A 30 14.57 -4.82 -15.43
N HIS A 31 13.31 -4.59 -15.84
CA HIS A 31 12.48 -5.58 -16.51
C HIS A 31 12.94 -5.91 -17.93
N LEU A 32 13.26 -4.91 -18.74
CA LEU A 32 13.50 -5.04 -20.18
C LEU A 32 14.99 -5.19 -20.53
N GLU A 33 15.88 -4.53 -19.79
CA GLU A 33 17.31 -4.47 -20.13
C GLU A 33 18.15 -5.31 -19.16
N ARG A 34 18.11 -4.99 -17.86
CA ARG A 34 19.08 -5.53 -16.89
C ARG A 34 18.87 -7.00 -16.56
N PHE A 35 17.63 -7.39 -16.22
CA PHE A 35 17.30 -8.75 -15.79
C PHE A 35 16.42 -9.50 -16.79
N ARG A 36 15.89 -8.80 -17.79
CA ARG A 36 15.06 -9.36 -18.87
C ARG A 36 13.93 -10.25 -18.31
N SER A 37 13.25 -9.78 -17.26
CA SER A 37 12.26 -10.61 -16.56
C SER A 37 11.03 -10.97 -17.41
N PHE A 38 10.84 -10.33 -18.57
CA PHE A 38 9.85 -10.75 -19.57
C PHE A 38 10.17 -12.12 -20.22
N GLU A 39 11.38 -12.64 -20.10
CA GLU A 39 11.80 -13.93 -20.68
C GLU A 39 11.60 -15.13 -19.74
N VAL A 40 11.17 -14.89 -18.49
CA VAL A 40 11.24 -15.88 -17.41
C VAL A 40 9.89 -16.06 -16.72
N PRO A 41 9.60 -17.24 -16.12
CA PRO A 41 8.40 -17.42 -15.31
C PRO A 41 8.28 -16.39 -14.16
N VAL A 42 7.06 -16.13 -13.72
CA VAL A 42 6.77 -15.10 -12.70
C VAL A 42 7.39 -15.38 -11.32
N ASP A 43 7.82 -16.61 -11.05
CA ASP A 43 8.44 -17.07 -9.81
C ASP A 43 9.94 -17.39 -9.94
N ASP A 44 10.55 -17.05 -11.08
CA ASP A 44 12.00 -17.07 -11.31
C ASP A 44 12.67 -15.90 -10.56
N GLY A 45 13.83 -16.13 -9.94
CA GLY A 45 14.57 -15.11 -9.19
C GLY A 45 15.06 -13.92 -10.04
N ARG A 46 15.03 -14.03 -11.38
CA ARG A 46 15.26 -12.90 -12.30
C ARG A 46 14.06 -11.96 -12.41
N ASN A 47 12.88 -12.34 -11.92
CA ASN A 47 11.71 -11.45 -11.82
C ASN A 47 11.96 -10.34 -10.80
N ALA A 48 12.76 -9.33 -11.18
CA ALA A 48 13.17 -8.28 -10.27
C ALA A 48 11.97 -7.55 -9.66
N LEU A 49 11.85 -7.63 -8.33
CA LEU A 49 10.98 -6.75 -7.57
C LEU A 49 11.72 -5.44 -7.29
N CYS A 50 11.38 -4.41 -8.05
CA CYS A 50 11.96 -3.10 -7.89
C CYS A 50 11.05 -2.20 -7.07
N PHE A 51 11.62 -1.39 -6.18
CA PHE A 51 10.87 -0.37 -5.46
C PHE A 51 11.69 0.88 -5.19
N GLY A 52 11.02 2.01 -5.02
CA GLY A 52 11.68 3.26 -4.68
C GLY A 52 10.76 4.46 -4.72
N MET A 53 11.37 5.65 -4.75
CA MET A 53 10.68 6.92 -4.64
C MET A 53 10.93 7.83 -5.85
N GLY A 54 9.97 8.71 -6.14
CA GLY A 54 10.17 9.77 -7.12
C GLY A 54 11.09 10.88 -6.59
N LYS A 55 11.71 11.65 -7.49
CA LYS A 55 12.63 12.75 -7.15
C LYS A 55 12.04 13.76 -6.16
N LEU A 56 10.74 14.02 -6.23
CA LEU A 56 10.03 14.96 -5.36
C LEU A 56 9.83 14.47 -3.92
N ALA A 57 10.00 13.17 -3.62
CA ALA A 57 9.88 12.65 -2.24
C ALA A 57 10.90 13.29 -1.26
N TRP A 58 11.94 13.91 -1.83
CA TRP A 58 12.98 14.65 -1.12
C TRP A 58 12.67 16.14 -0.91
N SER A 59 11.48 16.60 -1.29
CA SER A 59 11.02 17.99 -1.08
C SER A 59 10.10 18.09 0.14
N GLU A 60 9.70 19.32 0.48
CA GLU A 60 8.63 19.59 1.43
C GLU A 60 7.22 19.64 0.80
N LEU A 61 7.11 19.26 -0.48
CA LEU A 61 5.80 19.06 -1.12
C LEU A 61 5.10 17.85 -0.50
N SER A 62 4.00 18.11 0.19
CA SER A 62 3.14 17.05 0.72
C SER A 62 2.52 16.20 -0.40
N GLY A 63 2.35 14.90 -0.14
CA GLY A 63 1.71 13.96 -1.08
C GLY A 63 2.66 13.37 -2.13
N THR A 64 3.96 13.65 -2.04
CA THR A 64 4.97 13.18 -3.01
C THR A 64 5.76 11.96 -2.52
N ARG A 65 5.58 11.50 -1.27
CA ARG A 65 6.40 10.44 -0.67
C ARG A 65 5.70 9.09 -0.77
N ARG A 66 5.31 8.78 -2.01
CA ARG A 66 4.77 7.48 -2.40
C ARG A 66 5.91 6.54 -2.77
N MET A 67 5.78 5.28 -2.34
CA MET A 67 6.61 4.18 -2.81
C MET A 67 5.93 3.52 -3.99
N VAL A 68 6.71 3.24 -5.02
CA VAL A 68 6.26 2.53 -6.21
C VAL A 68 7.02 1.22 -6.28
N PHE A 69 6.28 0.12 -6.39
CA PHE A 69 6.78 -1.21 -6.68
C PHE A 69 6.55 -1.52 -8.16
N THR A 70 7.51 -2.19 -8.80
CA THR A 70 7.44 -2.64 -10.19
C THR A 70 8.01 -4.05 -10.28
N PHE A 71 7.35 -4.92 -11.04
CA PHE A 71 7.62 -6.35 -11.07
C PHE A 71 6.85 -7.00 -12.23
N ARG A 72 7.18 -8.24 -12.60
CA ARG A 72 6.30 -9.06 -13.45
C ARG A 72 5.22 -9.69 -12.58
N SER A 73 3.96 -9.36 -12.85
CA SER A 73 2.84 -9.76 -12.00
C SER A 73 2.55 -11.26 -12.07
N PRO A 74 2.36 -11.95 -10.93
CA PRO A 74 1.89 -13.34 -10.91
C PRO A 74 0.39 -13.49 -11.26
N LEU A 75 -0.36 -12.39 -11.37
CA LEU A 75 -1.75 -12.38 -11.82
C LEU A 75 -1.86 -12.14 -13.33
N TRP A 76 -1.13 -11.14 -13.82
CA TRP A 76 -1.28 -10.65 -15.20
C TRP A 76 -0.19 -11.15 -16.14
N GLY A 77 0.90 -11.71 -15.62
CA GLY A 77 2.03 -12.24 -16.40
C GLY A 77 2.91 -11.18 -17.08
N GLY A 78 2.53 -9.90 -17.05
CA GLY A 78 3.29 -8.77 -17.62
C GLY A 78 3.88 -7.84 -16.57
N PHE A 79 4.59 -6.80 -17.03
CA PHE A 79 5.07 -5.71 -16.18
C PHE A 79 3.89 -5.01 -15.49
N PHE A 80 4.00 -4.80 -14.18
CA PHE A 80 2.98 -4.15 -13.38
C PHE A 80 3.61 -3.15 -12.41
N LEU A 81 2.85 -2.11 -12.06
CA LEU A 81 3.22 -1.13 -11.04
C LEU A 81 2.17 -1.07 -9.94
N SER A 82 2.61 -1.00 -8.70
CA SER A 82 1.75 -0.89 -7.52
C SER A 82 2.29 0.18 -6.59
N THR A 83 1.43 1.01 -6.00
CA THR A 83 1.88 2.18 -5.23
C THR A 83 1.30 2.20 -3.83
N MET A 84 2.07 2.70 -2.88
CA MET A 84 1.63 2.96 -1.50
C MET A 84 2.05 4.35 -1.04
N GLY A 85 1.21 5.01 -0.26
CA GLY A 85 1.51 6.34 0.30
C GLY A 85 2.30 6.27 1.60
N GLY A 86 3.11 7.28 1.89
CA GLY A 86 3.74 7.49 3.20
C GLY A 86 5.03 6.72 3.45
N ALA A 87 5.20 5.53 2.86
CA ALA A 87 6.40 4.70 3.04
C ALA A 87 7.70 5.45 2.73
N CYS A 88 7.70 6.32 1.72
CA CYS A 88 8.91 7.07 1.35
C CYS A 88 9.26 8.22 2.29
N TYR A 89 8.38 8.56 3.24
CA TYR A 89 8.71 9.50 4.31
C TYR A 89 9.88 8.97 5.17
N VAL A 90 9.93 7.65 5.36
CA VAL A 90 10.99 6.96 6.11
C VAL A 90 12.03 6.34 5.18
N PHE A 91 11.63 5.72 4.06
CA PHE A 91 12.58 5.07 3.12
C PHE A 91 13.68 6.02 2.63
N ARG A 92 13.39 7.32 2.46
CA ARG A 92 14.42 8.31 2.10
C ARG A 92 15.62 8.33 3.05
N ARG A 93 15.45 7.89 4.31
CA ARG A 93 16.53 7.80 5.30
C ARG A 93 17.46 6.60 5.12
N VAL A 94 17.19 5.74 4.14
CA VAL A 94 18.14 4.72 3.68
C VAL A 94 19.27 5.35 2.86
N GLY A 95 19.00 6.45 2.16
CA GLY A 95 20.01 7.14 1.33
C GLY A 95 20.09 6.66 -0.12
N VAL A 96 19.22 5.73 -0.55
CA VAL A 96 19.15 5.25 -1.93
C VAL A 96 17.80 5.60 -2.57
N ASP A 97 17.77 5.71 -3.90
CA ASP A 97 16.53 6.01 -4.63
C ASP A 97 15.68 4.79 -4.93
N PHE A 98 16.37 3.75 -5.39
CA PHE A 98 15.76 2.56 -5.93
C PHE A 98 16.49 1.33 -5.41
N VAL A 99 15.70 0.30 -5.15
CA VAL A 99 16.14 -1.05 -4.80
C VAL A 99 15.60 -1.99 -5.84
N ALA A 100 16.42 -2.94 -6.30
CA ALA A 100 15.99 -4.08 -7.07
C ALA A 100 16.35 -5.35 -6.29
N VAL A 101 15.35 -6.15 -5.94
CA VAL A 101 15.52 -7.46 -5.31
C VAL A 101 15.52 -8.52 -6.41
N VAL A 102 16.55 -9.37 -6.43
CA VAL A 102 16.75 -10.45 -7.39
C VAL A 102 17.29 -11.70 -6.69
N GLY A 103 17.36 -12.81 -7.42
CA GLY A 103 17.71 -14.11 -6.84
C GLY A 103 16.54 -14.70 -6.05
N LYS A 104 16.73 -15.89 -5.49
CA LYS A 104 15.70 -16.58 -4.70
C LYS A 104 16.32 -17.21 -3.48
N SER A 105 15.72 -16.97 -2.32
CA SER A 105 16.09 -17.61 -1.08
C SER A 105 15.24 -18.86 -0.85
N ASP A 106 15.87 -19.95 -0.41
CA ASP A 106 15.18 -21.19 -0.02
C ASP A 106 14.51 -21.10 1.35
N VAL A 107 14.88 -20.09 2.16
CA VAL A 107 14.27 -19.78 3.46
C VAL A 107 13.64 -18.39 3.43
N PRO A 108 12.47 -18.18 4.07
CA PRO A 108 11.85 -16.87 4.13
C PRO A 108 12.75 -15.81 4.76
N LEU A 109 12.85 -14.65 4.11
CA LEU A 109 13.71 -13.54 4.54
C LEU A 109 12.95 -12.26 4.90
N VAL A 110 13.45 -11.59 5.93
CA VAL A 110 13.20 -10.17 6.18
C VAL A 110 14.45 -9.39 5.78
N LEU A 111 14.32 -8.53 4.78
CA LEU A 111 15.41 -7.64 4.36
C LEU A 111 15.35 -6.35 5.17
N MET A 112 16.48 -5.95 5.75
CA MET A 112 16.55 -4.74 6.57
C MET A 112 17.56 -3.76 6.00
N PHE A 113 17.14 -2.53 5.72
CA PHE A 113 17.92 -1.47 5.11
C PHE A 113 18.12 -0.32 6.10
N LYS A 114 19.37 -0.04 6.49
CA LYS A 114 19.72 1.05 7.39
C LYS A 114 20.69 2.00 6.73
N GLY A 115 20.24 3.23 6.46
CA GLY A 115 21.10 4.32 6.02
C GLY A 115 21.91 4.90 7.17
N LYS A 116 23.17 5.21 6.93
CA LYS A 116 24.08 5.91 7.84
C LYS A 116 24.08 7.41 7.56
N GLY A 117 24.47 8.19 8.57
CA GLY A 117 24.58 9.65 8.44
C GLY A 117 25.65 10.12 7.45
N ASP A 118 26.65 9.27 7.16
CA ASP A 118 27.74 9.55 6.22
C ASP A 118 27.41 9.19 4.75
N GLY A 119 26.18 8.73 4.47
CA GLY A 119 25.77 8.29 3.14
C GLY A 119 25.94 6.80 2.88
N GLY A 120 26.57 6.04 3.78
CA GLY A 120 26.65 4.59 3.68
C GLY A 120 25.28 3.91 3.89
N VAL A 121 25.15 2.67 3.40
CA VAL A 121 23.97 1.82 3.65
C VAL A 121 24.41 0.44 4.11
N GLU A 122 23.71 -0.10 5.10
CA GLU A 122 23.85 -1.48 5.57
C GLU A 122 22.57 -2.27 5.27
N VAL A 123 22.76 -3.53 4.86
CA VAL A 123 21.66 -4.47 4.62
C VAL A 123 21.85 -5.72 5.46
N ARG A 124 20.79 -6.16 6.15
CA ARG A 124 20.71 -7.46 6.82
C ARG A 124 19.68 -8.37 6.16
N PHE A 125 19.95 -9.66 6.23
CA PHE A 125 19.10 -10.73 5.72
C PHE A 125 18.70 -11.60 6.93
N GLU A 126 17.60 -11.27 7.57
CA GLU A 126 17.12 -12.02 8.75
C GLU A 126 16.25 -13.19 8.28
N GLU A 127 16.58 -14.40 8.72
CA GLU A 127 15.86 -15.61 8.31
C GLU A 127 14.69 -15.90 9.25
N VAL A 128 13.57 -16.33 8.68
CA VAL A 128 12.40 -16.79 9.42
C VAL A 128 12.07 -18.19 8.93
N ALA A 129 12.26 -19.20 9.77
CA ALA A 129 11.86 -20.57 9.45
C ALA A 129 10.38 -20.62 9.02
N PHE A 130 10.06 -21.39 7.98
CA PHE A 130 8.72 -21.41 7.40
C PHE A 130 7.62 -21.74 8.43
N ASP A 131 7.85 -22.75 9.27
CA ASP A 131 6.89 -23.11 10.32
C ASP A 131 6.69 -21.99 11.35
N LYS A 132 7.74 -21.23 11.65
CA LYS A 132 7.67 -20.06 12.53
C LYS A 132 6.86 -18.94 11.88
N LEU A 133 7.09 -18.66 10.59
CA LEU A 133 6.31 -17.69 9.82
C LEU A 133 4.81 -18.05 9.84
N VAL A 134 4.47 -19.30 9.53
CA VAL A 134 3.08 -19.79 9.56
C VAL A 134 2.49 -19.70 10.96
N SER A 135 3.26 -20.05 12.00
CA SER A 135 2.82 -19.91 13.40
C SER A 135 2.51 -18.46 13.76
N VAL A 136 3.34 -17.50 13.34
CA VAL A 136 3.13 -16.07 13.60
C VAL A 136 1.90 -15.55 12.86
N PHE A 137 1.69 -15.98 11.61
CA PHE A 137 0.47 -15.65 10.87
C PHE A 137 -0.80 -16.17 11.54
N LYS A 138 -0.75 -17.34 12.17
CA LYS A 138 -1.89 -17.86 12.95
C LYS A 138 -2.15 -17.06 14.22
N GLY A 139 -1.11 -16.45 14.81
CA GLY A 139 -1.26 -15.60 15.98
C GLY A 139 0.06 -15.09 16.54
N PHE A 140 0.14 -13.79 16.84
CA PHE A 140 1.21 -13.19 17.62
C PHE A 140 0.69 -11.96 18.37
N ARG A 141 0.88 -11.91 19.69
CA ARG A 141 0.43 -10.81 20.57
C ARG A 141 -1.06 -10.44 20.41
N GLY A 142 -1.92 -11.42 20.13
CA GLY A 142 -3.36 -11.19 19.94
C GLY A 142 -3.76 -10.73 18.52
N PHE A 143 -2.81 -10.61 17.60
CA PHE A 143 -3.05 -10.29 16.19
C PHE A 143 -2.88 -11.53 15.32
N VAL A 144 -3.41 -11.49 14.09
CA VAL A 144 -3.24 -12.53 13.06
C VAL A 144 -2.70 -11.93 11.76
N GLY A 145 -2.13 -12.76 10.88
CA GLY A 145 -1.70 -12.38 9.54
C GLY A 145 -0.62 -11.30 9.49
N PHE A 146 -0.75 -10.32 8.58
CA PHE A 146 0.17 -9.19 8.43
C PHE A 146 0.36 -8.39 9.73
N PRO A 147 -0.71 -7.98 10.46
CA PRO A 147 -0.58 -7.30 11.76
C PRO A 147 0.25 -8.07 12.79
N ALA A 148 0.12 -9.40 12.81
CA ALA A 148 0.92 -10.28 13.68
C ALA A 148 2.39 -10.30 13.26
N PHE A 149 2.63 -10.48 11.96
CA PHE A 149 3.99 -10.59 11.43
C PHE A 149 4.77 -9.28 11.51
N ALA A 150 4.11 -8.14 11.29
CA ALA A 150 4.74 -6.83 11.47
C ALA A 150 5.20 -6.61 12.93
N ARG A 151 4.43 -7.07 13.92
CA ARG A 151 4.79 -6.99 15.34
C ARG A 151 5.92 -7.96 15.69
N PHE A 152 5.91 -9.16 15.13
CA PHE A 152 7.03 -10.09 15.25
C PHE A 152 8.33 -9.49 14.72
N ILE A 153 8.33 -8.88 13.53
CA ILE A 153 9.50 -8.19 12.97
C ILE A 153 9.96 -7.05 13.90
N ALA A 154 9.01 -6.27 14.43
CA ALA A 154 9.29 -5.16 15.33
C ALA A 154 9.99 -5.61 16.63
N GLU A 155 9.53 -6.71 17.23
CA GLU A 155 10.09 -7.24 18.48
C GLU A 155 11.44 -7.95 18.25
N GLU A 156 11.55 -8.79 17.22
CA GLU A 156 12.72 -9.65 17.04
C GLU A 156 13.90 -8.95 16.35
N PHE A 157 13.64 -8.12 15.35
CA PHE A 157 14.68 -7.64 14.45
C PHE A 157 14.94 -6.14 14.57
N CYS A 158 13.91 -5.34 14.81
CA CYS A 158 14.03 -3.88 14.71
C CYS A 158 14.87 -3.21 15.80
N GLY A 159 15.27 -3.93 16.86
CA GLY A 159 16.27 -3.44 17.82
C GLY A 159 17.57 -2.98 17.16
N TRP A 160 17.92 -3.54 15.99
CA TRP A 160 19.09 -3.13 15.21
C TRP A 160 19.07 -1.67 14.74
N PHE A 161 17.89 -1.06 14.58
CA PHE A 161 17.79 0.36 14.23
C PHE A 161 18.17 1.28 15.39
N GLY A 162 18.15 0.81 16.65
CA GLY A 162 18.42 1.65 17.81
C GLY A 162 17.46 2.84 17.86
N SER A 163 18.00 4.06 17.89
CA SER A 163 17.20 5.30 17.85
C SER A 163 16.81 5.75 16.44
N SER A 164 17.33 5.13 15.39
CA SER A 164 17.06 5.52 14.01
C SER A 164 15.59 5.23 13.66
N PRO A 165 14.88 6.13 12.97
CA PRO A 165 13.51 5.86 12.52
C PRO A 165 13.47 4.78 11.43
N PHE A 166 12.46 3.92 11.47
CA PHE A 166 12.24 2.84 10.49
C PHE A 166 10.75 2.55 10.26
N SER A 167 10.43 1.96 9.12
CA SER A 167 9.10 1.43 8.82
C SER A 167 9.18 -0.04 8.44
N ILE A 168 8.12 -0.79 8.75
CA ILE A 168 8.01 -2.23 8.47
C ILE A 168 6.96 -2.42 7.38
N ALA A 169 7.40 -2.85 6.21
CA ALA A 169 6.54 -3.37 5.16
C ALA A 169 6.63 -4.90 5.14
N ALA A 170 5.51 -5.60 5.06
CA ALA A 170 5.51 -7.06 5.09
C ALA A 170 4.33 -7.63 4.30
N VAL A 171 4.37 -8.94 4.07
CA VAL A 171 3.25 -9.70 3.49
C VAL A 171 2.36 -10.30 4.57
N GLY A 172 1.15 -10.66 4.18
CA GLY A 172 0.30 -11.59 4.93
C GLY A 172 0.28 -12.99 4.31
N PRO A 173 -0.50 -13.93 4.89
CA PRO A 173 -0.70 -15.28 4.38
C PRO A 173 -1.00 -15.39 2.88
N ALA A 174 -1.76 -14.44 2.32
CA ALA A 174 -2.14 -14.42 0.91
C ALA A 174 -0.93 -14.47 -0.03
N ALA A 175 0.20 -13.85 0.33
CA ALA A 175 1.40 -13.89 -0.50
C ALA A 175 2.05 -15.28 -0.57
N VAL A 176 1.89 -16.07 0.49
CA VAL A 176 2.51 -17.39 0.65
C VAL A 176 1.64 -18.47 0.04
N PHE A 177 0.33 -18.42 0.29
CA PHE A 177 -0.61 -19.49 -0.05
C PHE A 177 -1.43 -19.20 -1.31
N THR A 178 -1.31 -18.01 -1.90
CA THR A 178 -2.02 -17.62 -3.12
C THR A 178 -1.12 -16.77 -4.04
N ASN A 179 -1.65 -16.37 -5.20
CA ASN A 179 -1.04 -15.39 -6.09
C ASN A 179 -1.62 -13.97 -5.96
N LEU A 180 -2.42 -13.69 -4.91
CA LEU A 180 -3.15 -12.43 -4.70
C LEU A 180 -2.60 -11.56 -3.54
N GLY A 181 -1.38 -11.85 -3.08
CA GLY A 181 -0.78 -11.19 -1.92
C GLY A 181 -0.31 -9.76 -2.19
N ALA A 182 -0.65 -8.87 -1.28
CA ALA A 182 -0.21 -7.48 -1.22
C ALA A 182 1.03 -7.30 -0.32
N ILE A 183 1.67 -6.14 -0.44
CA ILE A 183 2.64 -5.63 0.55
C ILE A 183 1.95 -4.54 1.35
N ALA A 184 1.94 -4.69 2.66
CA ALA A 184 1.32 -3.75 3.59
C ALA A 184 2.37 -3.07 4.47
N VAL A 185 2.14 -1.81 4.84
CA VAL A 185 3.03 -1.03 5.71
C VAL A 185 2.20 -0.25 6.72
N TYR A 186 2.59 -0.30 7.99
CA TYR A 186 2.08 0.63 8.98
C TYR A 186 2.71 2.00 8.74
N ALA A 187 1.90 3.05 8.75
CA ALA A 187 2.38 4.43 8.76
C ALA A 187 3.00 4.79 10.13
N SER A 188 4.11 4.13 10.47
CA SER A 188 4.90 4.32 11.67
C SER A 188 6.39 4.49 11.32
N LYS A 189 7.11 5.16 12.21
CA LYS A 189 8.57 5.40 12.14
C LYS A 189 9.34 4.69 13.26
N SER A 190 8.69 3.77 13.97
CA SER A 190 9.25 2.99 15.07
C SER A 190 8.51 1.65 15.22
N ALA A 191 8.85 0.88 16.26
CA ALA A 191 8.15 -0.36 16.63
C ALA A 191 6.72 -0.15 17.16
N VAL A 192 6.27 1.10 17.33
CA VAL A 192 4.92 1.41 17.81
C VAL A 192 3.95 1.41 16.63
N LEU A 193 3.11 0.39 16.55
CA LEU A 193 2.19 0.18 15.41
C LEU A 193 0.72 0.47 15.75
N ASP A 194 0.35 0.47 17.03
CA ASP A 194 -1.04 0.60 17.45
C ASP A 194 -1.65 1.95 17.03
N GLY A 195 -2.87 1.90 16.50
CA GLY A 195 -3.54 3.04 15.87
C GLY A 195 -2.88 3.64 14.62
N ALA A 196 -1.75 3.13 14.14
CA ALA A 196 -1.15 3.61 12.90
C ALA A 196 -1.95 3.12 11.68
N PRO A 197 -2.28 3.98 10.70
CA PRO A 197 -3.01 3.55 9.52
C PRO A 197 -2.15 2.65 8.64
N ILE A 198 -2.75 1.60 8.09
CA ILE A 198 -2.10 0.71 7.13
C ILE A 198 -2.19 1.29 5.71
N SER A 199 -1.14 1.13 4.92
CA SER A 199 -1.13 1.40 3.49
C SER A 199 -0.70 0.15 2.74
N PHE A 200 -1.26 -0.05 1.54
CA PHE A 200 -1.03 -1.23 0.73
C PHE A 200 -0.47 -0.84 -0.64
N ALA A 201 0.46 -1.66 -1.13
CA ALA A 201 0.66 -1.89 -2.55
C ALA A 201 0.06 -3.26 -2.84
N ALA A 202 -1.08 -3.30 -3.53
CA ALA A 202 -1.94 -4.48 -3.58
C ALA A 202 -2.12 -5.02 -5.01
N ARG A 203 -2.63 -4.17 -5.90
CA ARG A 203 -2.92 -4.57 -7.29
C ARG A 203 -1.70 -5.16 -7.99
N GLY A 204 -1.96 -6.20 -8.77
CA GLY A 204 -0.93 -6.98 -9.45
C GLY A 204 -0.23 -8.01 -8.57
N ALA A 205 -0.50 -8.04 -7.26
CA ALA A 205 0.06 -8.96 -6.26
C ALA A 205 1.59 -8.86 -6.04
N PRO A 206 2.11 -7.68 -5.64
CA PRO A 206 3.52 -7.50 -5.35
C PRO A 206 4.00 -8.34 -4.16
N GLY A 207 3.14 -8.66 -3.19
CA GLY A 207 3.48 -9.50 -2.05
C GLY A 207 3.73 -10.94 -2.49
N SER A 208 2.86 -11.49 -3.34
CA SER A 208 3.10 -12.80 -3.95
C SER A 208 4.33 -12.81 -4.85
N ALA A 209 4.61 -11.74 -5.59
CA ALA A 209 5.87 -11.62 -6.35
C ALA A 209 7.09 -11.64 -5.41
N MET A 210 7.06 -10.84 -4.34
CA MET A 210 8.11 -10.75 -3.33
C MET A 210 8.43 -12.10 -2.68
N TYR A 211 7.40 -12.86 -2.31
CA TYR A 211 7.59 -14.18 -1.71
C TYR A 211 7.94 -15.25 -2.75
N ARG A 212 7.17 -15.38 -3.83
CA ARG A 212 7.30 -16.53 -4.75
C ARG A 212 8.56 -16.46 -5.62
N ALA A 213 8.96 -15.26 -6.05
CA ALA A 213 10.16 -15.07 -6.86
C ALA A 213 11.44 -15.02 -6.00
N HIS A 214 11.36 -14.48 -4.78
CA HIS A 214 12.55 -14.15 -3.99
C HIS A 214 12.64 -14.83 -2.61
N GLY A 215 11.56 -15.42 -2.10
CA GLY A 215 11.51 -15.90 -0.71
C GLY A 215 11.51 -14.77 0.32
N VAL A 216 11.15 -13.54 -0.06
CA VAL A 216 11.14 -12.38 0.85
C VAL A 216 9.74 -12.17 1.41
N VAL A 217 9.64 -11.99 2.72
CA VAL A 217 8.38 -11.82 3.45
C VAL A 217 8.28 -10.48 4.17
N GLY A 218 9.40 -9.79 4.40
CA GLY A 218 9.44 -8.49 5.04
C GLY A 218 10.52 -7.58 4.48
N LEU A 219 10.24 -6.28 4.49
CA LEU A 219 11.16 -5.20 4.17
C LEU A 219 11.10 -4.19 5.33
N VAL A 220 12.21 -3.99 6.02
CA VAL A 220 12.35 -2.94 7.03
C VAL A 220 13.31 -1.89 6.50
N PHE A 221 12.90 -0.63 6.47
CA PHE A 221 13.73 0.43 5.91
C PHE A 221 13.71 1.68 6.78
N GLY A 222 14.87 2.31 6.90
CA GLY A 222 15.05 3.50 7.72
C GLY A 222 16.51 3.88 7.86
N GLY A 223 16.81 4.63 8.91
CA GLY A 223 18.18 5.05 9.23
C GLY A 223 18.32 6.53 9.49
N ASP A 224 19.57 6.98 9.45
CA ASP A 224 20.00 8.31 9.86
C ASP A 224 20.45 9.16 8.68
N TYR A 225 20.32 8.66 7.45
CA TYR A 225 20.63 9.47 6.28
C TYR A 225 19.73 10.70 6.26
N VAL A 226 20.36 11.87 6.27
CA VAL A 226 19.71 13.16 6.09
C VAL A 226 20.31 13.80 4.85
N LYS A 227 19.41 14.17 3.94
CA LYS A 227 19.65 14.54 2.54
C LYS A 227 20.75 15.61 2.31
N ALA A 228 21.50 15.42 1.22
CA ALA A 228 22.14 16.48 0.42
C ALA A 228 21.20 17.02 -0.70
N PRO A 229 21.17 18.35 -1.00
CA PRO A 229 20.18 18.95 -1.92
C PRO A 229 20.17 18.31 -3.31
N ARG A 230 19.01 17.80 -3.76
CA ARG A 230 18.83 17.14 -5.07
C ARG A 230 18.33 18.04 -6.19
N PHE A 231 17.91 19.25 -5.83
CA PHE A 231 17.46 20.27 -6.75
C PHE A 231 18.37 21.49 -6.56
N PRO A 232 19.63 21.44 -7.03
CA PRO A 232 20.61 22.49 -6.74
C PRO A 232 20.20 23.86 -7.28
N LYS A 233 19.33 23.92 -8.30
CA LYS A 233 18.78 25.16 -8.87
C LYS A 233 17.60 25.74 -8.08
N ALA A 234 16.93 24.95 -7.24
CA ALA A 234 15.79 25.38 -6.44
C ALA A 234 15.67 24.44 -5.23
N ASP A 235 16.03 24.93 -4.04
CA ASP A 235 15.95 24.11 -2.84
C ASP A 235 14.49 23.86 -2.43
N LEU A 236 13.90 22.79 -2.96
CA LEU A 236 12.54 22.37 -2.63
C LEU A 236 12.41 21.80 -1.21
N SER A 237 13.46 21.84 -0.38
CA SER A 237 13.31 21.65 1.07
C SER A 237 12.96 22.95 1.80
N ASN A 238 13.12 24.10 1.13
CA ASN A 238 12.73 25.41 1.64
C ASN A 238 11.30 25.75 1.21
N VAL A 239 10.41 25.96 2.20
CA VAL A 239 9.00 26.29 1.96
C VAL A 239 8.83 27.61 1.20
N SER A 240 9.70 28.60 1.40
CA SER A 240 9.62 29.87 0.65
C SER A 240 9.88 29.68 -0.84
N VAL A 241 10.82 28.79 -1.21
CA VAL A 241 11.09 28.44 -2.61
C VAL A 241 9.88 27.71 -3.23
N ILE A 242 9.25 26.82 -2.45
CA ILE A 242 8.02 26.15 -2.87
C ILE A 242 6.91 27.19 -3.10
N ASP A 243 6.69 28.11 -2.16
CA ASP A 243 5.65 29.12 -2.27
C ASP A 243 5.90 30.07 -3.45
N ASP A 244 7.14 30.45 -3.74
CA ASP A 244 7.48 31.23 -4.93
C ASP A 244 7.09 30.50 -6.23
N VAL A 245 7.34 29.19 -6.32
CA VAL A 245 6.94 28.38 -7.47
C VAL A 245 5.42 28.36 -7.62
N PHE A 246 4.69 28.09 -6.53
CA PHE A 246 3.23 28.03 -6.57
C PHE A 246 2.59 29.41 -6.79
N ASN A 247 3.16 30.49 -6.29
CA ASN A 247 2.71 31.85 -6.58
C ASN A 247 2.85 32.17 -8.06
N ARG A 248 3.98 31.81 -8.70
CA ARG A 248 4.17 32.02 -10.15
C ARG A 248 3.23 31.17 -11.01
N LEU A 249 2.97 29.93 -10.63
CA LEU A 249 2.19 28.97 -11.43
C LEU A 249 0.68 29.04 -11.17
N ALA A 250 0.27 29.37 -9.95
CA ALA A 250 -1.12 29.28 -9.49
C ALA A 250 -1.64 30.53 -8.77
N GLY A 251 -0.80 31.56 -8.58
CA GLY A 251 -1.18 32.81 -7.89
C GLY A 251 -1.50 32.66 -6.41
N LYS A 252 -1.14 31.52 -5.80
CA LYS A 252 -1.42 31.16 -4.41
C LYS A 252 -0.24 30.41 -3.82
N ARG A 253 -0.11 30.43 -2.49
CA ARG A 253 0.87 29.61 -1.77
C ARG A 253 0.55 28.12 -1.90
N PHE A 254 1.57 27.27 -1.73
CA PHE A 254 1.40 25.83 -1.85
C PHE A 254 0.37 25.29 -0.84
N ALA A 255 0.41 25.77 0.40
CA ALA A 255 -0.52 25.33 1.44
C ALA A 255 -1.99 25.54 1.03
N ASP A 256 -2.30 26.68 0.43
CA ASP A 256 -3.65 27.02 -0.02
C ASP A 256 -4.08 26.13 -1.19
N VAL A 257 -3.20 25.93 -2.18
CA VAL A 257 -3.44 25.03 -3.32
C VAL A 257 -3.65 23.59 -2.85
N ALA A 258 -2.79 23.08 -1.97
CA ALA A 258 -2.88 21.73 -1.42
C ALA A 258 -4.15 21.53 -0.60
N TYR A 259 -4.53 22.52 0.22
CA TYR A 259 -5.77 22.47 1.02
C TYR A 259 -7.01 22.34 0.12
N HIS A 260 -7.10 23.16 -0.93
CA HIS A 260 -8.23 23.11 -1.86
C HIS A 260 -8.25 21.84 -2.72
N ALA A 261 -7.10 21.45 -3.29
CA ALA A 261 -6.97 20.25 -4.13
C ALA A 261 -7.30 18.95 -3.36
N THR A 262 -7.21 18.96 -2.04
CA THR A 262 -7.44 17.79 -1.19
C THR A 262 -8.80 17.78 -0.48
N THR A 263 -9.73 18.67 -0.86
CA THR A 263 -11.06 18.78 -0.23
C THR A 263 -11.79 17.43 -0.15
N LYS A 264 -11.79 16.66 -1.25
CA LYS A 264 -12.34 15.28 -1.30
C LYS A 264 -11.81 14.37 -0.20
N TYR A 265 -10.56 14.51 0.24
CA TYR A 265 -9.99 13.62 1.26
C TYR A 265 -10.31 14.05 2.69
N ARG A 266 -10.80 15.28 2.91
CA ARG A 266 -11.10 15.85 4.22
C ARG A 266 -12.58 15.70 4.54
N PHE A 267 -13.27 16.83 4.75
CA PHE A 267 -14.72 16.96 4.75
C PHE A 267 -15.08 17.82 3.54
N ASP A 268 -16.02 17.33 2.74
CA ASP A 268 -16.55 17.99 1.56
C ASP A 268 -17.98 18.44 1.85
N PRO A 269 -18.24 19.76 1.95
CA PRO A 269 -19.58 20.28 2.18
C PRO A 269 -20.60 19.90 1.09
N SER A 270 -20.16 19.60 -0.13
CA SER A 270 -21.05 19.25 -1.25
C SER A 270 -21.71 17.88 -1.10
N THR A 271 -21.05 16.96 -0.39
CA THR A 271 -21.53 15.60 -0.11
C THR A 271 -21.91 15.39 1.35
N ASN A 272 -21.63 16.39 2.20
CA ASN A 272 -21.72 16.29 3.66
C ASN A 272 -20.94 15.07 4.22
N SER A 273 -19.81 14.74 3.59
CA SER A 273 -19.02 13.54 3.88
C SER A 273 -17.53 13.78 3.64
N GLY A 274 -16.72 12.73 3.49
CA GLY A 274 -15.28 12.86 3.34
C GLY A 274 -14.53 11.56 3.10
N GLY A 275 -13.23 11.70 2.76
CA GLY A 275 -12.41 10.55 2.34
C GLY A 275 -12.86 10.00 0.99
N THR A 276 -12.22 8.93 0.51
CA THR A 276 -12.68 8.27 -0.71
C THR A 276 -14.01 7.59 -0.48
N PHE A 277 -14.18 6.88 0.65
CA PHE A 277 -15.40 6.13 0.97
C PHE A 277 -16.66 6.97 0.83
N GLY A 278 -16.84 7.98 1.67
CA GLY A 278 -18.07 8.75 1.70
C GLY A 278 -18.33 9.55 0.44
N ASN A 279 -17.29 10.21 -0.10
CA ASN A 279 -17.44 11.02 -1.31
C ASN A 279 -17.72 10.20 -2.56
N ASN A 280 -17.03 9.07 -2.76
CA ASN A 280 -17.29 8.25 -3.93
C ASN A 280 -18.70 7.64 -3.89
N TYR A 281 -19.14 7.13 -2.73
CA TYR A 281 -20.52 6.63 -2.61
C TYR A 281 -21.55 7.70 -2.98
N ALA A 282 -21.35 8.95 -2.53
CA ALA A 282 -22.21 10.07 -2.87
C ALA A 282 -22.15 10.45 -4.37
N TYR A 283 -20.95 10.53 -4.95
CA TYR A 283 -20.79 10.92 -6.37
C TYR A 283 -21.32 9.86 -7.35
N TYR A 284 -21.25 8.57 -7.00
CA TYR A 284 -21.71 7.50 -7.87
C TYR A 284 -23.24 7.36 -7.90
N ASP A 285 -23.98 7.94 -6.95
CA ASP A 285 -25.46 8.05 -6.98
C ASP A 285 -26.18 6.76 -7.42
N GLY A 286 -25.85 5.66 -6.74
CA GLY A 286 -26.42 4.32 -7.02
C GLY A 286 -25.65 3.47 -8.05
N LEU A 287 -24.61 3.98 -8.71
CA LEU A 287 -23.74 3.21 -9.61
C LEU A 287 -22.68 2.35 -8.88
N ASN A 288 -22.79 2.22 -7.56
CA ASN A 288 -21.85 1.43 -6.77
C ASN A 288 -22.06 -0.08 -7.03
N PRO A 289 -20.98 -0.86 -7.24
CA PRO A 289 -21.11 -2.28 -7.55
C PRO A 289 -21.70 -3.05 -6.37
N CYS A 290 -22.77 -3.79 -6.64
CA CYS A 290 -23.45 -4.66 -5.67
C CYS A 290 -23.77 -6.00 -6.34
N PHE A 291 -23.66 -7.09 -5.58
CA PHE A 291 -24.01 -8.45 -6.00
C PHE A 291 -23.29 -8.90 -7.28
N ASN A 292 -21.95 -8.93 -7.22
CA ASN A 292 -21.10 -9.22 -8.38
C ASN A 292 -21.46 -8.39 -9.62
N TRP A 293 -21.59 -7.08 -9.45
CA TRP A 293 -21.98 -6.13 -10.48
C TRP A 293 -23.39 -6.33 -11.08
N CYS A 294 -24.21 -7.25 -10.57
CA CYS A 294 -25.57 -7.45 -11.08
C CYS A 294 -26.45 -6.19 -10.94
N SER A 295 -26.17 -5.30 -9.98
CA SER A 295 -26.87 -4.02 -9.88
C SER A 295 -26.74 -3.13 -11.13
N ALA A 296 -25.74 -3.37 -11.99
CA ALA A 296 -25.59 -2.66 -13.26
C ALA A 296 -26.75 -2.92 -14.23
N SER A 297 -27.44 -4.07 -14.13
CA SER A 297 -28.60 -4.38 -15.00
C SER A 297 -29.92 -3.76 -14.52
N TRP A 298 -29.94 -3.17 -13.32
CA TRP A 298 -31.14 -2.54 -12.79
C TRP A 298 -31.46 -1.23 -13.53
N SER A 299 -32.69 -0.77 -13.40
CA SER A 299 -33.06 0.59 -13.82
C SER A 299 -32.37 1.65 -12.96
N SER A 300 -32.32 2.89 -13.45
CA SER A 300 -31.81 4.03 -12.69
C SER A 300 -32.61 4.25 -11.40
N GLU A 301 -33.94 4.08 -11.46
CA GLU A 301 -34.84 4.24 -10.32
C GLU A 301 -34.57 3.19 -9.24
N GLU A 302 -34.42 1.92 -9.62
CA GLU A 302 -34.10 0.83 -8.69
C GLU A 302 -32.76 1.05 -7.99
N ARG A 303 -31.71 1.47 -8.73
CA ARG A 303 -30.40 1.77 -8.14
C ARG A 303 -30.44 2.93 -7.17
N LYS A 304 -31.17 4.01 -7.49
CA LYS A 304 -31.29 5.18 -6.60
C LYS A 304 -32.08 4.83 -5.35
N ARG A 305 -33.20 4.12 -5.49
CA ARG A 305 -33.98 3.64 -4.34
C ARG A 305 -33.13 2.73 -3.45
N PHE A 306 -32.42 1.77 -4.02
CA PHE A 306 -31.52 0.89 -3.27
C PHE A 306 -30.39 1.66 -2.59
N PHE A 307 -29.82 2.66 -3.25
CA PHE A 307 -28.82 3.52 -2.65
C PHE A 307 -29.36 4.28 -1.44
N GLU A 308 -30.52 4.92 -1.56
CA GLU A 308 -31.13 5.69 -0.47
C GLU A 308 -31.55 4.80 0.70
N GLU A 309 -32.29 3.73 0.41
CA GLU A 309 -32.92 2.89 1.42
C GLU A 309 -31.94 1.93 2.10
N VAL A 310 -30.90 1.49 1.39
CA VAL A 310 -29.96 0.45 1.86
C VAL A 310 -28.56 1.02 2.06
N ILE A 311 -27.89 1.43 0.98
CA ILE A 311 -26.47 1.83 1.03
C ILE A 311 -26.27 3.05 1.93
N ASN A 312 -27.04 4.11 1.75
CA ASN A 312 -26.89 5.32 2.53
C ASN A 312 -27.23 5.06 4.00
N ARG A 313 -28.34 4.35 4.26
CA ARG A 313 -28.84 4.09 5.61
C ARG A 313 -27.93 3.20 6.44
N HIS A 314 -27.41 2.12 5.87
CA HIS A 314 -26.68 1.08 6.60
C HIS A 314 -25.16 1.12 6.38
N PHE A 315 -24.69 1.90 5.41
CA PHE A 315 -23.28 1.95 5.03
C PHE A 315 -22.68 3.36 5.18
N VAL A 316 -23.22 4.35 4.46
CA VAL A 316 -22.63 5.70 4.37
C VAL A 316 -22.95 6.56 5.60
N ALA A 317 -24.20 6.56 6.07
CA ALA A 317 -24.61 7.34 7.24
C ALA A 317 -23.89 6.89 8.53
N PRO A 318 -23.77 5.57 8.84
CA PRO A 318 -22.98 5.11 9.98
C PRO A 318 -21.49 5.50 9.87
N PHE A 319 -20.90 5.43 8.67
CA PHE A 319 -19.54 5.92 8.45
C PHE A 319 -19.41 7.41 8.74
N ASN A 320 -20.37 8.22 8.30
CA ASN A 320 -20.37 9.66 8.54
C ASN A 320 -20.46 9.99 10.04
N GLU A 321 -21.32 9.29 10.78
CA GLU A 321 -21.47 9.46 12.22
C GLU A 321 -20.21 9.03 12.98
N GLU A 322 -19.66 7.86 12.66
CA GLU A 322 -18.59 7.25 13.43
C GLU A 322 -17.20 7.78 13.07
N VAL A 323 -16.99 8.22 11.83
CA VAL A 323 -15.64 8.58 11.32
C VAL A 323 -15.55 10.06 10.95
N ILE A 324 -16.54 10.59 10.23
CA ILE A 324 -16.48 11.97 9.73
C ILE A 324 -16.82 12.96 10.85
N ALA A 325 -17.94 12.78 11.55
CA ALA A 325 -18.36 13.66 12.64
C ALA A 325 -17.36 13.66 13.80
N LYS A 326 -16.79 12.48 14.13
CA LYS A 326 -15.75 12.33 15.16
C LYS A 326 -14.35 12.80 14.70
N LYS A 327 -14.18 13.21 13.45
CA LYS A 327 -12.90 13.64 12.84
C LYS A 327 -11.76 12.61 13.03
N SER A 328 -12.09 11.33 12.94
CA SER A 328 -11.14 10.22 13.13
C SER A 328 -10.27 10.03 11.87
N TRP A 329 -9.39 11.01 11.60
CA TRP A 329 -8.62 11.11 10.37
C TRP A 329 -7.13 11.21 10.67
N ARG A 330 -6.30 10.54 9.86
CA ARG A 330 -4.85 10.48 10.05
C ARG A 330 -4.10 10.75 8.74
N PRO A 331 -2.89 11.31 8.79
CA PRO A 331 -1.97 11.29 7.66
C PRO A 331 -1.26 9.94 7.53
N CYS A 332 -0.60 9.71 6.40
CA CYS A 332 0.31 8.56 6.20
C CYS A 332 1.75 8.90 6.64
N LEU A 333 1.93 9.45 7.84
CA LEU A 333 3.15 10.11 8.37
C LEU A 333 3.50 11.47 7.76
N GLU A 334 3.25 11.66 6.46
CA GLU A 334 3.50 12.95 5.83
C GLU A 334 2.66 14.06 6.48
N PRO A 335 3.22 15.26 6.73
CA PRO A 335 2.44 16.42 7.20
C PRO A 335 1.60 16.99 6.04
N CYS A 336 0.63 16.20 5.57
CA CYS A 336 -0.23 16.51 4.45
C CYS A 336 -1.60 16.99 4.95
N PRO A 337 -2.12 18.13 4.46
CA PRO A 337 -3.41 18.64 4.90
C PRO A 337 -4.56 17.68 4.55
N ALA A 338 -4.40 16.81 3.57
CA ALA A 338 -5.44 15.88 3.12
C ALA A 338 -6.00 14.98 4.23
N VAL A 339 -5.16 14.59 5.21
CA VAL A 339 -5.50 13.63 6.29
C VAL A 339 -6.41 12.50 5.78
N CYS A 340 -5.97 11.88 4.68
CA CYS A 340 -6.83 11.04 3.84
C CYS A 340 -7.18 9.70 4.48
N LYS A 341 -6.50 9.27 5.56
CA LYS A 341 -6.75 8.01 6.23
C LYS A 341 -7.93 8.17 7.18
N LYS A 342 -9.10 7.67 6.78
CA LYS A 342 -10.31 7.64 7.61
C LYS A 342 -10.27 6.39 8.47
N MET A 343 -10.43 6.53 9.78
CA MET A 343 -10.21 5.45 10.74
C MET A 343 -11.49 5.16 11.53
N TYR A 344 -11.93 3.91 11.53
CA TYR A 344 -12.92 3.39 12.46
C TYR A 344 -12.22 2.45 13.44
N GLY A 345 -12.00 2.92 14.68
CA GLY A 345 -11.08 2.26 15.60
C GLY A 345 -9.66 2.19 15.00
N GLU A 346 -9.14 0.98 14.83
CA GLU A 346 -7.83 0.73 14.20
C GLU A 346 -7.92 0.47 12.68
N HIS A 347 -9.13 0.38 12.13
CA HIS A 347 -9.35 -0.01 10.74
C HIS A 347 -9.46 1.20 9.83
N LYS A 348 -8.78 1.13 8.68
CA LYS A 348 -8.83 2.18 7.67
C LYS A 348 -10.01 1.94 6.74
N VAL A 349 -10.76 3.00 6.44
CA VAL A 349 -11.93 2.96 5.55
C VAL A 349 -11.64 3.74 4.27
N ASP A 350 -11.54 3.03 3.16
CA ASP A 350 -11.46 3.58 1.79
C ASP A 350 -12.63 3.05 0.95
N TYR A 351 -12.96 3.75 -0.14
CA TYR A 351 -14.04 3.33 -1.04
C TYR A 351 -13.79 1.97 -1.69
N GLU A 352 -12.70 1.81 -2.45
CA GLU A 352 -12.53 0.68 -3.35
C GLU A 352 -12.49 -0.68 -2.62
N PRO A 353 -11.77 -0.83 -1.48
CA PRO A 353 -11.80 -2.08 -0.71
C PRO A 353 -13.20 -2.43 -0.21
N TYR A 354 -13.95 -1.46 0.32
CA TYR A 354 -15.29 -1.71 0.87
C TYR A 354 -16.34 -1.90 -0.23
N ALA A 355 -16.22 -1.20 -1.36
CA ALA A 355 -17.07 -1.42 -2.51
C ALA A 355 -16.90 -2.85 -3.04
N ALA A 356 -15.66 -3.32 -3.19
CA ALA A 356 -15.39 -4.65 -3.73
C ALA A 356 -15.60 -5.79 -2.72
N SER A 357 -15.07 -5.69 -1.51
CA SER A 357 -15.07 -6.77 -0.50
C SER A 357 -16.25 -6.71 0.47
N ALA A 358 -17.13 -5.72 0.38
CA ALA A 358 -18.36 -5.70 1.16
C ALA A 358 -19.60 -5.51 0.29
N ALA A 359 -19.80 -4.33 -0.32
CA ALA A 359 -21.03 -4.05 -1.06
C ALA A 359 -21.23 -5.00 -2.26
N ASN A 360 -20.18 -5.24 -3.03
CA ASN A 360 -20.22 -6.14 -4.19
C ASN A 360 -20.46 -7.61 -3.80
N VAL A 361 -20.09 -8.02 -2.59
CA VAL A 361 -20.38 -9.37 -2.05
C VAL A 361 -21.68 -9.45 -1.25
N GLY A 362 -22.45 -8.35 -1.16
CA GLY A 362 -23.73 -8.29 -0.45
C GLY A 362 -23.65 -8.03 1.06
N VAL A 363 -22.49 -7.63 1.58
CA VAL A 363 -22.33 -7.17 2.97
C VAL A 363 -22.61 -5.67 3.01
N LEU A 364 -23.82 -5.31 3.44
CA LEU A 364 -24.37 -3.95 3.35
C LEU A 364 -24.56 -3.25 4.70
N ASP A 365 -23.86 -3.73 5.72
CA ASP A 365 -23.76 -3.10 7.05
C ASP A 365 -22.33 -2.60 7.27
N PHE A 366 -22.18 -1.35 7.71
CA PHE A 366 -20.87 -0.72 7.87
C PHE A 366 -19.95 -1.46 8.86
N LYS A 367 -20.49 -1.94 10.00
CA LYS A 367 -19.67 -2.62 11.02
C LYS A 367 -19.28 -4.01 10.56
N ALA A 368 -20.20 -4.75 9.96
CA ALA A 368 -19.90 -6.04 9.36
C ALA A 368 -18.84 -5.92 8.25
N ALA A 369 -18.91 -4.88 7.42
CA ALA A 369 -17.89 -4.63 6.41
C ALA A 369 -16.52 -4.30 6.99
N VAL A 370 -16.45 -3.58 8.12
CA VAL A 370 -15.17 -3.37 8.83
C VAL A 370 -14.57 -4.71 9.27
N GLU A 371 -15.37 -5.63 9.81
CA GLU A 371 -14.88 -6.95 10.23
C GLU A 371 -14.35 -7.77 9.06
N VAL A 372 -15.11 -7.80 7.95
CA VAL A 372 -14.67 -8.48 6.71
C VAL A 372 -13.37 -7.89 6.20
N LEU A 373 -13.30 -6.57 6.05
CA LEU A 373 -12.09 -5.92 5.54
C LEU A 373 -10.91 -6.04 6.51
N SER A 374 -11.14 -6.05 7.82
CA SER A 374 -10.09 -6.32 8.80
C SER A 374 -9.45 -7.70 8.57
N LEU A 375 -10.25 -8.72 8.23
CA LEU A 375 -9.73 -10.04 7.92
C LEU A 375 -9.00 -10.07 6.58
N VAL A 376 -9.55 -9.43 5.54
CA VAL A 376 -8.91 -9.31 4.21
C VAL A 376 -7.55 -8.62 4.31
N ASP A 377 -7.48 -7.50 5.03
CA ASP A 377 -6.26 -6.75 5.31
C ASP A 377 -5.26 -7.59 6.12
N ALA A 378 -5.74 -8.31 7.14
CA ALA A 378 -4.89 -9.18 7.94
C ALA A 378 -4.31 -10.34 7.12
N MET A 379 -5.09 -10.94 6.22
CA MET A 379 -4.60 -11.96 5.31
C MET A 379 -3.61 -11.39 4.27
N GLY A 380 -3.60 -10.07 4.08
CA GLY A 380 -2.71 -9.38 3.15
C GLY A 380 -3.14 -9.55 1.71
N PHE A 381 -4.44 -9.63 1.44
CA PHE A 381 -4.97 -9.65 0.08
C PHE A 381 -5.01 -8.26 -0.56
N ASP A 382 -5.05 -8.23 -1.88
CA ASP A 382 -5.70 -7.12 -2.58
C ASP A 382 -7.22 -7.20 -2.37
N ALA A 383 -7.77 -6.29 -1.57
CA ALA A 383 -9.20 -6.25 -1.27
C ALA A 383 -10.09 -6.04 -2.50
N ILE A 384 -9.58 -5.46 -3.59
CA ILE A 384 -10.37 -5.32 -4.82
C ILE A 384 -10.49 -6.68 -5.52
N GLU A 385 -9.36 -7.35 -5.74
CA GLU A 385 -9.32 -8.65 -6.43
C GLU A 385 -9.98 -9.74 -5.59
N PHE A 386 -9.74 -9.76 -4.28
CA PHE A 386 -10.41 -10.67 -3.34
C PHE A 386 -11.93 -10.48 -3.40
N GLY A 387 -12.40 -9.23 -3.29
CA GLY A 387 -13.84 -8.93 -3.27
C GLY A 387 -14.55 -9.32 -4.56
N ASN A 388 -13.95 -9.06 -5.73
CA ASN A 388 -14.53 -9.49 -7.01
C ASN A 388 -14.51 -11.02 -7.16
N THR A 389 -13.46 -11.69 -6.70
CA THR A 389 -13.38 -13.16 -6.72
C THR A 389 -14.45 -13.79 -5.82
N ALA A 390 -14.61 -13.26 -4.60
CA ALA A 390 -15.61 -13.72 -3.65
C ALA A 390 -17.04 -13.47 -4.18
N ALA A 391 -17.28 -12.31 -4.78
CA ALA A 391 -18.59 -11.98 -5.36
C ALA A 391 -18.95 -12.95 -6.48
N TRP A 392 -18.00 -13.28 -7.35
CA TRP A 392 -18.18 -14.27 -8.40
C TRP A 392 -18.51 -15.66 -7.84
N ILE A 393 -17.77 -16.11 -6.82
CA ILE A 393 -18.06 -17.40 -6.14
C ILE A 393 -19.48 -17.40 -5.56
N PHE A 394 -19.91 -16.32 -4.89
CA PHE A 394 -21.27 -16.22 -4.36
C PHE A 394 -22.34 -16.24 -5.44
N GLU A 395 -22.09 -15.63 -6.59
CA GLU A 395 -23.02 -15.73 -7.73
C GLU A 395 -23.09 -17.15 -8.32
N LEU A 396 -21.96 -17.86 -8.42
CA LEU A 396 -21.94 -19.26 -8.85
C LEU A 396 -22.76 -20.15 -7.91
N LEU A 397 -22.61 -19.96 -6.60
CA LEU A 397 -23.43 -20.65 -5.58
C LEU A 397 -24.91 -20.32 -5.74
N TYR A 398 -25.24 -19.03 -5.88
CA TYR A 398 -26.62 -18.56 -6.05
C TYR A 398 -27.29 -19.14 -7.31
N ARG A 399 -26.53 -19.28 -8.41
CA ARG A 399 -27.00 -19.87 -9.67
C ARG A 399 -26.97 -21.40 -9.69
N GLY A 400 -26.47 -22.05 -8.63
CA GLY A 400 -26.32 -23.50 -8.55
C GLY A 400 -25.26 -24.06 -9.51
N LEU A 401 -24.32 -23.22 -9.97
CA LEU A 401 -23.18 -23.62 -10.80
C LEU A 401 -21.99 -24.14 -9.98
N LEU A 402 -21.99 -23.83 -8.68
CA LEU A 402 -21.08 -24.35 -7.68
C LEU A 402 -21.92 -24.74 -6.45
N LYS A 403 -21.51 -25.79 -5.73
CA LYS A 403 -22.12 -26.19 -4.46
C LYS A 403 -21.24 -25.82 -3.27
N PRO A 404 -21.82 -25.56 -2.08
CA PRO A 404 -21.04 -25.26 -0.88
C PRO A 404 -19.97 -26.31 -0.54
N GLU A 405 -20.21 -27.58 -0.86
CA GLU A 405 -19.27 -28.67 -0.58
C GLU A 405 -18.05 -28.70 -1.52
N GLU A 406 -18.03 -27.88 -2.57
CA GLU A 406 -16.93 -27.76 -3.54
C GLU A 406 -15.93 -26.64 -3.19
N LEU A 407 -16.19 -25.87 -2.13
CA LEU A 407 -15.33 -24.83 -1.57
C LEU A 407 -14.59 -25.34 -0.33
#